data_AF-T0IZV1-F1
#
_entry.id   AF-T0IZV1-F1
#
_cell.length_a   1.000
_cell.length_b   1.000
_cell.length_c   1.000
_cell.angle_alpha   90.00
_cell.angle_beta   90.00
_cell.angle_gamma   90.00
#
_symmetry.space_group_name_H-M   'P 1'
#
loop_
_entity.id
_entity.type
_entity.pdbx_description
1 polymer ?
#
loop_
_entity_poly.entity_id
_entity_poly.type
_entity_poly.pdbx_seq_one_letter_code
_entity_poly.pdbx_strand_id
1 'polypeptide(L)'
;MSSLFANLSHVVQSRDPSVNRRRAARDLVDMVSHVTIHGRTEGVRIINISPLGVMCRTDADLPVGVLIAIWLPVVRDVGVAVRWAEEGRAGMEFVQPIVPATYEAMLALIPPRRTAW
;
A
#
# COMPACT_ATOMS: atom_id res chain seq x y z
N MET A 1 3.50 44.96 10.91
CA MET A 1 2.95 44.54 9.61
C MET A 1 3.98 43.64 8.96
N SER A 2 3.90 42.33 9.22
CA SER A 2 3.50 41.30 8.22
C SER A 2 4.70 40.98 7.28
N SER A 3 5.17 39.75 7.15
CA SER A 3 4.34 38.62 6.74
C SER A 3 4.99 37.27 7.09
N LEU A 4 4.35 36.52 7.97
CA LEU A 4 4.55 35.07 8.18
C LEU A 4 4.09 34.21 6.98
N PHE A 5 3.80 34.83 5.83
CA PHE A 5 3.20 34.19 4.66
C PHE A 5 4.21 33.76 3.57
N ALA A 6 5.49 34.06 3.70
CA ALA A 6 6.48 33.76 2.65
C ALA A 6 6.95 32.29 2.62
N ASN A 7 6.71 31.50 3.68
CA ASN A 7 7.20 30.12 3.79
C ASN A 7 6.18 29.03 3.44
N LEU A 8 4.93 29.37 3.09
CA LEU A 8 3.87 28.39 2.77
C LEU A 8 3.63 28.19 1.27
N SER A 9 4.24 28.99 0.40
CA SER A 9 4.08 28.89 -1.05
C SER A 9 5.02 27.86 -1.72
N HIS A 10 6.07 27.40 -1.03
CA HIS A 10 7.05 26.48 -1.63
C HIS A 10 6.67 24.99 -1.51
N VAL A 11 5.63 24.65 -0.75
CA VAL A 11 5.17 23.25 -0.56
C VAL A 11 4.14 22.82 -1.61
N VAL A 12 3.58 23.74 -2.38
CA VAL A 12 2.44 23.43 -3.29
C VAL A 12 2.87 23.07 -4.72
N GLN A 13 4.13 23.23 -5.12
CA GLN A 13 4.53 23.02 -6.52
C GLN A 13 5.92 22.40 -6.73
N SER A 14 6.31 21.38 -5.96
CA SER A 14 7.26 20.40 -6.51
C SER A 14 6.49 19.45 -7.44
N ARG A 15 6.28 19.90 -8.68
CA ARG A 15 5.87 19.05 -9.82
C ARG A 15 7.11 18.51 -10.53
N ASP A 16 8.04 17.94 -9.77
CA ASP A 16 9.10 17.15 -10.38
C ASP A 16 8.51 15.78 -10.76
N PRO A 17 8.37 15.44 -12.05
CA PRO A 17 7.89 14.12 -12.47
C PRO A 17 8.80 12.97 -11.97
N SER A 18 10.02 13.25 -11.51
CA SER A 18 10.91 12.30 -10.84
C SER A 18 10.43 11.88 -9.45
N VAL A 19 9.49 12.62 -8.85
CA VAL A 19 8.93 12.38 -7.50
C VAL A 19 7.76 11.37 -7.54
N ASN A 20 7.10 11.19 -8.68
CA ASN A 20 6.06 10.16 -8.84
C ASN A 20 6.53 8.98 -9.69
N ARG A 21 7.49 8.20 -9.17
CA ARG A 21 7.99 6.96 -9.81
C ARG A 21 7.02 5.77 -9.72
N ARG A 22 5.72 6.02 -9.55
CA ARG A 22 4.74 4.95 -9.43
C ARG A 22 4.54 4.30 -10.79
N ARG A 23 4.78 2.99 -10.84
CA ARG A 23 4.58 2.16 -12.04
C ARG A 23 3.11 1.84 -12.33
N ALA A 24 2.21 2.09 -11.38
CA ALA A 24 0.77 1.86 -11.51
C ALA A 24 -0.03 2.82 -10.61
N ALA A 25 -1.26 3.15 -11.03
CA ALA A 25 -2.25 3.80 -10.19
C ALA A 25 -2.60 2.91 -8.99
N ARG A 26 -3.00 3.51 -7.86
CA ARG A 26 -3.39 2.78 -6.65
C ARG A 26 -4.80 3.15 -6.25
N ASP A 27 -5.60 2.16 -5.92
CA ASP A 27 -6.95 2.30 -5.40
C ASP A 27 -6.90 2.43 -3.88
N LEU A 28 -7.64 3.40 -3.35
CA LEU A 28 -7.78 3.59 -1.91
C LEU A 28 -8.81 2.59 -1.37
N VAL A 29 -8.39 1.83 -0.36
CA VAL A 29 -9.21 0.77 0.25
C VAL A 29 -9.14 0.86 1.77
N ASP A 30 -10.10 0.23 2.44
CA ASP A 30 -10.05 -0.02 3.88
C ASP A 30 -10.33 -1.49 4.14
N MET A 31 -9.34 -2.33 3.88
CA MET A 31 -9.53 -3.78 3.93
C MET A 31 -8.75 -4.39 5.09
N VAL A 32 -9.46 -5.09 5.98
CA VAL A 32 -8.83 -5.96 6.97
C VAL A 32 -8.30 -7.21 6.27
N SER A 33 -7.06 -7.56 6.55
CA SER A 33 -6.35 -8.70 5.99
C SER A 33 -5.36 -9.24 7.03
N HIS A 34 -4.51 -10.17 6.64
CA HIS A 34 -3.41 -10.66 7.43
C HIS A 34 -2.22 -10.98 6.53
N VAL A 35 -1.03 -10.97 7.14
CA VAL A 35 0.19 -11.48 6.54
C VAL A 35 0.66 -12.72 7.29
N THR A 36 1.32 -13.64 6.59
CA THR A 36 1.99 -14.79 7.20
C THR A 36 3.49 -14.62 7.07
N ILE A 37 4.17 -14.53 8.21
CA ILE A 37 5.63 -14.37 8.34
C ILE A 37 6.14 -15.37 9.37
N HIS A 38 7.17 -16.16 9.01
CA HIS A 38 7.75 -17.20 9.88
C HIS A 38 6.70 -18.16 10.52
N GLY A 39 5.64 -18.50 9.76
CA GLY A 39 4.57 -19.39 10.23
C GLY A 39 3.58 -18.74 11.21
N ARG A 40 3.70 -17.44 11.48
CA ARG A 40 2.76 -16.66 12.28
C ARG A 40 1.89 -15.80 11.38
N THR A 41 0.62 -15.66 11.76
CA THR A 41 -0.34 -14.81 11.05
C THR A 41 -0.56 -13.54 11.84
N GLU A 42 -0.25 -12.40 11.22
CA GLU A 42 -0.34 -11.08 11.83
C GLU A 42 -1.41 -10.24 11.12
N GLY A 43 -2.25 -9.56 11.90
CA GLY A 43 -3.31 -8.72 11.37
C GLY A 43 -2.76 -7.46 10.68
N VAL A 44 -3.33 -7.12 9.52
CA VAL A 44 -3.00 -5.88 8.81
C VAL A 44 -4.25 -5.19 8.29
N ARG A 45 -4.15 -3.88 8.06
CA ARG A 45 -5.17 -3.10 7.36
C ARG A 45 -4.60 -2.53 6.08
N ILE A 46 -5.02 -3.05 4.93
CA ILE A 46 -4.62 -2.53 3.63
C ILE A 46 -5.33 -1.19 3.39
N ILE A 47 -4.55 -0.16 3.07
CA ILE A 47 -5.05 1.21 2.90
C ILE A 47 -5.01 1.67 1.43
N ASN A 48 -4.11 1.08 0.63
CA ASN A 48 -4.16 1.20 -0.83
C ASN A 48 -3.57 -0.05 -1.49
N ILE A 49 -4.00 -0.31 -2.72
CA ILE A 49 -3.59 -1.47 -3.51
C ILE A 49 -3.44 -1.06 -4.99
N SER A 50 -2.56 -1.72 -5.71
CA SER A 50 -2.45 -1.66 -7.17
C SER A 50 -2.20 -3.06 -7.71
N PRO A 51 -2.20 -3.29 -9.04
CA PRO A 51 -1.81 -4.57 -9.61
C PRO A 51 -0.37 -5.01 -9.27
N LEU A 52 0.47 -4.10 -8.76
CA LEU A 52 1.87 -4.35 -8.45
C LEU A 52 2.19 -4.45 -6.95
N GLY A 53 1.26 -4.09 -6.07
CA GLY A 53 1.50 -4.22 -4.64
C GLY A 53 0.50 -3.51 -3.75
N VAL A 54 0.81 -3.49 -2.45
CA VAL A 54 -0.07 -2.97 -1.40
C VAL A 54 0.68 -2.03 -0.47
N MET A 55 -0.07 -1.19 0.22
CA MET A 55 0.37 -0.55 1.45
C MET A 55 -0.61 -0.91 2.56
N CYS A 56 -0.10 -1.27 3.72
CA CYS A 56 -0.92 -1.57 4.90
C CYS A 56 -0.44 -0.83 6.15
N ARG A 57 -1.32 -0.74 7.15
CA ARG A 57 -1.00 -0.45 8.54
C ARG A 57 -0.93 -1.74 9.34
N THR A 58 0.02 -1.83 10.27
CA THR A 58 0.20 -3.00 11.16
C THR A 58 1.09 -2.63 12.34
N ASP A 59 0.88 -3.32 13.46
CA ASP A 59 1.76 -3.25 14.63
C ASP A 59 2.85 -4.35 14.59
N ALA A 60 2.77 -5.27 13.62
CA ALA A 60 3.76 -6.32 13.43
C ALA A 60 5.06 -5.75 12.83
N ASP A 61 6.19 -6.31 13.25
CA ASP A 61 7.47 -6.02 12.63
C ASP A 61 7.56 -6.73 11.28
N LEU A 62 7.61 -5.95 10.20
CA LEU A 62 7.74 -6.43 8.82
C LEU A 62 9.11 -5.99 8.29
N PRO A 63 10.16 -6.82 8.40
CA PRO A 63 11.50 -6.42 8.03
C PRO A 63 11.59 -6.18 6.51
N VAL A 64 12.31 -5.13 6.12
CA VAL A 64 12.52 -4.79 4.72
C VAL A 64 13.39 -5.85 4.02
N GLY A 65 13.03 -6.20 2.79
CA GLY A 65 13.76 -7.18 1.97
C GLY A 65 13.29 -8.62 2.13
N VAL A 66 12.32 -8.88 3.01
CA VAL A 66 11.82 -10.25 3.26
C VAL A 66 10.64 -10.56 2.35
N LEU A 67 10.52 -11.84 1.96
CA LEU A 67 9.37 -12.40 1.28
C LEU A 67 8.38 -12.99 2.29
N ILE A 68 7.14 -12.54 2.23
CA ILE A 68 6.04 -13.02 3.10
C ILE A 68 4.79 -13.30 2.25
N ALA A 69 3.76 -13.89 2.85
CA ALA A 69 2.45 -14.01 2.21
C ALA A 69 1.49 -12.95 2.76
N ILE A 70 0.65 -12.38 1.89
CA ILE A 70 -0.50 -11.56 2.29
C ILE A 70 -1.78 -12.17 1.73
N TRP A 71 -2.83 -12.21 2.54
CA TRP A 71 -4.12 -12.71 2.09
C TRP A 71 -4.92 -11.61 1.37
N LEU A 72 -5.40 -11.90 0.16
CA LEU A 72 -6.29 -11.04 -0.61
C LEU A 72 -7.57 -11.79 -1.00
N PRO A 73 -8.73 -11.13 -1.10
CA PRO A 73 -9.92 -11.72 -1.70
C PRO A 73 -9.63 -12.23 -3.11
N VAL A 74 -10.27 -13.33 -3.51
CA VAL A 74 -10.06 -14.03 -4.80
C VAL A 74 -8.71 -14.72 -4.93
N VAL A 75 -7.59 -14.01 -4.65
CA VAL A 75 -6.23 -14.52 -4.87
C VAL A 75 -5.72 -15.37 -3.71
N ARG A 76 -6.26 -15.19 -2.50
CA ARG A 76 -5.81 -15.80 -1.24
C ARG A 76 -4.39 -15.39 -0.90
N ASP A 77 -3.54 -16.32 -0.50
CA ASP A 77 -2.18 -16.02 -0.06
C ASP A 77 -1.28 -15.71 -1.26
N VAL A 78 -0.84 -14.45 -1.34
CA VAL A 78 0.03 -13.94 -2.40
C VAL A 78 1.39 -13.61 -1.83
N GLY A 79 2.44 -14.10 -2.51
CA GLY A 79 3.82 -13.76 -2.17
C GLY A 79 4.11 -12.28 -2.43
N VAL A 80 4.66 -11.60 -1.43
CA VAL A 80 5.05 -10.19 -1.48
C VAL A 80 6.45 -9.96 -0.91
N ALA A 81 7.16 -9.01 -1.48
CA ALA A 81 8.41 -8.48 -0.94
C ALA A 81 8.15 -7.19 -0.16
N VAL A 82 8.60 -7.12 1.10
CA VAL A 82 8.56 -5.87 1.87
C VAL A 82 9.59 -4.90 1.29
N ARG A 83 9.14 -3.74 0.79
CA ARG A 83 10.00 -2.74 0.15
C ARG A 83 10.40 -1.60 1.07
N TRP A 84 9.53 -1.27 2.02
CA TRP A 84 9.79 -0.28 3.06
C TRP A 84 8.84 -0.52 4.23
N ALA A 85 9.25 -0.11 5.42
CA ALA A 85 8.44 -0.08 6.62
C ALA A 85 8.77 1.18 7.41
N GLU A 86 7.75 1.95 7.79
CA GLU A 86 7.90 3.26 8.46
C GLU A 86 6.63 3.56 9.27
N GLU A 87 6.78 3.94 10.54
CA GLU A 87 5.69 4.41 11.42
C GLU A 87 4.41 3.54 11.38
N GLY A 88 4.55 2.23 11.59
CA GLY A 88 3.43 1.27 11.60
C GLY A 88 2.78 1.07 10.21
N ARG A 89 3.46 1.46 9.14
CA ARG A 89 3.06 1.24 7.76
C ARG A 89 4.12 0.44 7.03
N ALA A 90 3.68 -0.39 6.10
CA ALA A 90 4.58 -1.12 5.21
C ALA A 90 4.06 -1.07 3.78
N GLY A 91 5.00 -0.90 2.85
CA GLY A 91 4.74 -1.03 1.42
C GLY A 91 5.36 -2.31 0.91
N MET A 92 4.55 -3.09 0.21
CA MET A 92 4.92 -4.40 -0.29
C MET A 92 4.67 -4.49 -1.79
N GLU A 93 5.55 -5.17 -2.51
CA GLU A 93 5.44 -5.46 -3.93
C GLU A 93 5.07 -6.92 -4.13
N PHE A 94 4.12 -7.21 -5.02
CA PHE A 94 3.81 -8.60 -5.37
C PHE A 94 4.97 -9.25 -6.11
N VAL A 95 5.32 -10.48 -5.74
CA VAL A 95 6.32 -11.27 -6.47
C VAL A 95 5.89 -11.48 -7.92
N GLN A 96 4.59 -11.69 -8.13
CA GLN A 96 3.95 -11.71 -9.45
C GLN A 96 2.84 -10.67 -9.49
N PRO A 97 2.81 -9.77 -10.49
CA PRO A 97 1.70 -8.84 -10.67
C PRO A 97 0.35 -9.56 -10.71
N ILE A 98 -0.67 -8.97 -10.08
CA ILE A 98 -2.04 -9.47 -10.19
C ILE A 98 -2.57 -9.10 -11.57
N VAL A 99 -3.04 -10.11 -12.31
CA VAL A 99 -3.56 -9.90 -13.67
C VAL A 99 -4.85 -9.07 -13.64
N PRO A 100 -5.12 -8.25 -14.68
CA PRO A 100 -6.22 -7.27 -14.66
C PRO A 100 -7.59 -7.85 -14.29
N ALA A 101 -8.00 -8.97 -14.90
CA ALA A 101 -9.31 -9.58 -14.63
C ALA A 101 -9.47 -10.00 -13.16
N THR A 102 -8.41 -10.55 -12.55
CA THR A 102 -8.41 -10.95 -11.13
C THR A 102 -8.38 -9.72 -10.22
N TYR A 103 -7.64 -8.67 -10.61
CA TYR A 103 -7.59 -7.42 -9.88
C TYR A 103 -8.96 -6.74 -9.79
N GLU A 104 -9.67 -6.63 -10.92
CA GLU A 104 -11.02 -6.09 -10.98
C GLU A 104 -12.02 -6.92 -10.15
N ALA A 105 -11.95 -8.25 -10.25
CA ALA A 105 -12.80 -9.15 -9.46
C ALA A 105 -12.55 -9.01 -7.95
N MET A 106 -11.29 -8.83 -7.54
CA MET A 106 -10.93 -8.56 -6.15
C MET A 106 -11.46 -7.20 -5.70
N LEU A 107 -11.27 -6.13 -6.49
CA LEU A 107 -11.75 -4.80 -6.14
C LEU A 107 -13.28 -4.74 -6.00
N ALA A 108 -14.03 -5.49 -6.81
CA ALA A 108 -15.48 -5.57 -6.70
C ALA A 108 -15.97 -6.13 -5.34
N LEU A 109 -15.12 -6.85 -4.62
CA LEU A 109 -15.39 -7.38 -3.28
C LEU A 109 -14.88 -6.49 -2.14
N ILE A 110 -14.08 -5.46 -2.45
CA ILE A 110 -13.50 -4.55 -1.47
C ILE A 110 -14.27 -3.24 -1.50
N PRO A 111 -14.90 -2.82 -0.39
CA PRO A 111 -15.58 -1.54 -0.33
C PRO A 111 -14.62 -0.40 -0.68
N PRO A 112 -14.93 0.48 -1.66
CA PRO A 112 -14.06 1.60 -2.01
C PRO A 112 -14.01 2.60 -0.85
N ARG A 113 -12.80 3.07 -0.50
CA ARG A 113 -12.64 4.10 0.54
C ARG A 113 -12.69 5.48 -0.09
N ARG A 114 -13.66 6.32 0.33
CA ARG A 114 -13.92 7.64 -0.26
C ARG A 114 -12.96 8.77 0.19
N THR A 115 -12.14 8.58 1.22
CA THR A 115 -11.22 9.62 1.75
C THR A 115 -9.89 9.05 2.25
N ALA A 116 -8.79 9.75 1.93
CA ALA A 116 -7.46 9.51 2.48
C ALA A 116 -7.27 10.42 3.72
N TRP A 117 -6.96 9.83 4.88
CA TRP A 117 -6.55 10.55 6.09
C TRP A 117 -5.13 10.15 6.46
#